data_AF-A0A9C9JQ06-F1
#
_entry.id   AF-A0A9C9JQ06-F1
#
_cell.length_a   1.000
_cell.length_b   1.000
_cell.length_c   1.000
_cell.angle_alpha   90.00
_cell.angle_beta   90.00
_cell.angle_gamma   90.00
#
_symmetry.space_group_name_H-M   'P 1'
#
loop_
_entity.id
_entity.type
_entity.pdbx_description
1 polymer ?
#
loop_
_entity_poly.entity_id
_entity_poly.type
_entity_poly.pdbx_seq_one_letter_code
_entity_poly.pdbx_strand_id
1 'polypeptide(L)'
;MSGKIITLTRHIIEEQRRFPQATGQFTDLMNDIAFAAKLISYHTNKAGLMGILGETADINVQGEIVKKLDIFANETMVRALDHNGHLCVMASEESEDIIPIPEQYPLGKYVCLYDPLDGSSNIDANVSVGTIFSIYNRISDADTPGTLADCLQKGIN
;
A
#
# COMPACT_ATOMS: atom_id res chain seq x y z
N MET A 1 17.46 17.69 26.95
CA MET A 1 17.33 16.63 25.94
C MET A 1 17.81 17.18 24.61
N SER A 2 18.97 16.78 24.11
CA SER A 2 19.43 17.15 22.77
C SER A 2 19.66 15.88 21.97
N GLY A 3 18.56 15.24 21.59
CA GLY A 3 18.55 14.16 20.62
C GLY A 3 18.12 14.73 19.27
N LYS A 4 18.87 14.45 18.19
CA LYS A 4 18.42 14.81 16.85
C LYS A 4 17.13 14.05 16.54
N ILE A 5 16.10 14.73 16.05
CA ILE A 5 14.88 14.06 15.56
C ILE A 5 15.24 13.27 14.30
N ILE A 6 14.83 12.00 14.26
CA ILE A 6 14.98 11.12 13.11
C ILE A 6 13.57 10.83 12.59
N THR A 7 13.24 11.36 11.41
CA THR A 7 12.00 11.03 10.71
C THR A 7 12.14 9.70 9.98
N LEU A 8 11.02 9.08 9.61
CA LEU A 8 11.03 7.89 8.76
C LEU A 8 11.83 8.12 7.46
N THR A 9 11.52 9.21 6.74
CA THR A 9 12.25 9.60 5.52
C THR A 9 13.75 9.73 5.76
N ARG A 10 14.16 10.35 6.88
CA ARG A 10 15.58 10.47 7.21
C ARG A 10 16.22 9.11 7.45
N HIS A 11 15.56 8.24 8.21
CA HIS A 11 16.06 6.89 8.47
C HIS A 11 16.24 6.10 7.16
N ILE A 12 15.25 6.14 6.26
CA ILE A 12 15.32 5.46 4.96
C ILE A 12 16.44 6.02 4.09
N ILE A 13 16.63 7.34 4.03
CA ILE A 13 17.74 7.96 3.28
C ILE A 13 19.10 7.56 3.86
N GLU A 14 19.23 7.51 5.18
CA GLU A 14 20.46 7.06 5.84
C GLU A 14 20.75 5.58 5.54
N GLU A 15 19.72 4.72 5.49
CA GLU A 15 19.84 3.32 5.07
C GLU A 15 20.21 3.19 3.60
N GLN A 16 19.58 3.94 2.69
CA GLN A 16 19.91 3.95 1.26
C GLN A 16 21.40 4.24 1.02
N ARG A 17 21.98 5.19 1.75
CA ARG A 17 23.40 5.57 1.63
C ARG A 17 24.37 4.43 1.95
N ARG A 18 23.91 3.38 2.65
CA ARG A 18 24.71 2.19 2.96
C ARG A 18 24.81 1.22 1.77
N PHE A 19 24.01 1.41 0.72
CA PHE A 19 23.95 0.55 -0.47
C PHE A 19 24.32 1.36 -1.73
N PRO A 20 25.57 1.31 -2.22
CA PRO A 20 26.03 2.11 -3.36
C PRO A 20 25.23 1.92 -4.66
N GLN A 21 24.62 0.74 -4.83
CA GLN A 21 23.79 0.37 -5.97
C GLN A 21 22.33 0.85 -5.86
N ALA A 22 21.92 1.42 -4.72
CA ALA A 22 20.55 1.83 -4.51
C ALA A 22 20.21 3.07 -5.34
N THR A 23 19.20 2.94 -6.20
CA THR A 23 18.77 4.00 -7.14
C THR A 23 17.89 5.07 -6.50
N GLY A 24 17.41 4.86 -5.27
CA GLY A 24 16.42 5.72 -4.61
C GLY A 24 14.97 5.28 -4.80
N GLN A 25 14.65 4.50 -5.83
CA GLN A 25 13.26 4.06 -6.11
C GLN A 25 12.57 3.36 -4.93
N PHE A 26 13.29 2.57 -4.15
CA PHE A 26 12.72 1.95 -2.93
C PHE A 26 12.42 2.99 -1.85
N THR A 27 13.29 4.00 -1.70
CA THR A 27 13.09 5.11 -0.77
C THR A 27 11.84 5.89 -1.12
N ASP A 28 11.64 6.17 -2.41
CA ASP A 28 10.48 6.90 -2.90
C ASP A 28 9.20 6.07 -2.68
N LEU A 29 9.20 4.79 -3.05
CA LEU A 29 8.09 3.87 -2.78
C LEU A 29 7.71 3.81 -1.29
N MET A 30 8.69 3.74 -0.39
CA MET A 30 8.43 3.73 1.05
C MET A 30 7.85 5.05 1.56
N ASN A 31 8.21 6.18 0.95
CA ASN A 31 7.60 7.47 1.28
C ASN A 31 6.15 7.55 0.77
N ASP A 32 5.84 6.97 -0.39
CA ASP A 32 4.47 6.89 -0.92
C ASP A 32 3.56 6.05 -0.01
N ILE A 33 4.05 4.87 0.43
CA ILE A 33 3.34 4.02 1.40
C ILE A 33 3.12 4.79 2.72
N ALA A 34 4.15 5.49 3.21
CA ALA A 34 4.03 6.30 4.42
C ALA A 34 3.02 7.45 4.25
N PHE A 35 2.90 8.01 3.05
CA PHE A 35 1.89 9.02 2.74
C PHE A 35 0.48 8.43 2.76
N ALA A 36 0.25 7.30 2.08
CA ALA A 36 -1.02 6.59 2.09
C ALA A 36 -1.44 6.22 3.53
N ALA A 37 -0.52 5.66 4.33
CA ALA A 37 -0.78 5.31 5.73
C ALA A 37 -1.19 6.52 6.59
N LYS A 38 -0.61 7.71 6.37
CA LYS A 38 -1.02 8.94 7.06
C LYS A 38 -2.44 9.36 6.69
N LEU A 39 -2.82 9.23 5.42
CA LEU A 39 -4.18 9.55 4.95
C LEU A 39 -5.19 8.57 5.53
N ILE A 40 -4.92 7.26 5.46
CA ILE A 40 -5.75 6.22 6.07
C ILE A 40 -5.92 6.50 7.56
N SER A 41 -4.83 6.69 8.30
CA SER A 41 -4.87 7.00 9.73
C SER A 41 -5.70 8.25 10.04
N TYR A 42 -5.58 9.32 9.25
CA TYR A 42 -6.36 10.54 9.43
C TYR A 42 -7.86 10.28 9.28
N HIS A 43 -8.28 9.51 8.27
CA HIS A 43 -9.69 9.19 8.04
C HIS A 43 -10.23 8.19 9.06
N THR A 44 -9.47 7.15 9.42
CA THR A 44 -9.85 6.18 10.47
C THR A 44 -10.10 6.89 11.80
N ASN A 45 -9.21 7.82 12.20
CA ASN A 45 -9.37 8.60 13.43
C ASN A 45 -10.58 9.54 13.43
N LYS A 46 -11.15 9.84 12.25
CA LYS A 46 -12.30 10.73 12.09
C LYS A 46 -13.56 10.01 11.62
N ALA A 47 -13.51 8.69 11.51
CA ALA A 47 -14.55 7.93 10.83
C ALA A 47 -15.94 8.17 11.43
N GLY A 48 -16.04 8.21 12.77
CA GLY A 48 -17.30 8.45 13.47
C GLY A 48 -17.86 9.86 13.37
N LEU A 49 -17.03 10.85 13.01
CA LEU A 49 -17.48 12.22 12.78
C LEU A 49 -17.89 12.45 11.31
N MET A 50 -17.34 11.66 10.39
CA MET A 50 -17.51 11.83 8.95
C MET A 50 -18.66 11.00 8.36
N GLY A 51 -19.34 10.18 9.17
CA GLY A 51 -20.40 9.28 8.69
C GLY A 51 -19.89 8.21 7.73
N ILE A 52 -18.58 7.94 7.77
CA ILE A 52 -17.94 6.85 7.02
C ILE A 52 -17.82 5.56 7.84
N LEU A 53 -18.26 5.57 9.11
CA LEU A 53 -18.60 4.36 9.84
C LEU A 53 -19.88 3.80 9.25
N GLY A 54 -19.79 2.61 8.66
CA GLY A 54 -20.95 1.91 8.14
C GLY A 54 -20.61 0.97 6.98
N GLU A 55 -21.43 -0.06 6.91
CA GLU A 55 -21.50 -1.01 5.82
C GLU A 55 -22.02 -0.35 4.54
N THR A 56 -21.50 -0.78 3.40
CA THR A 56 -22.17 -0.58 2.11
C THR A 56 -23.23 -1.67 1.91
N ALA A 57 -24.00 -1.60 0.83
CA ALA A 57 -24.91 -2.68 0.46
C ALA A 57 -24.20 -3.85 -0.26
N ASP A 58 -22.88 -3.71 -0.49
CA ASP A 58 -22.10 -4.62 -1.32
C ASP A 58 -21.39 -5.67 -0.46
N ILE A 59 -21.23 -6.87 -1.02
CA ILE A 59 -20.50 -7.98 -0.41
C ILE A 59 -19.18 -8.14 -1.18
N ASN A 60 -18.05 -8.20 -0.47
CA ASN A 60 -16.73 -8.37 -1.08
C ASN A 60 -16.50 -9.83 -1.52
N VAL A 61 -15.33 -10.05 -2.09
CA VAL A 61 -14.88 -11.27 -2.74
C VAL A 61 -14.63 -12.39 -1.71
N GLN A 62 -14.42 -12.02 -0.44
CA GLN A 62 -14.37 -12.90 0.72
C GLN A 62 -15.75 -13.21 1.32
N GLY A 63 -16.84 -12.61 0.83
CA GLY A 63 -18.20 -12.82 1.34
C GLY A 63 -18.56 -11.95 2.56
N GLU A 64 -17.80 -10.90 2.84
CA GLU A 64 -18.02 -9.95 3.94
C GLU A 64 -18.70 -8.66 3.45
N ILE A 65 -19.43 -7.97 4.33
CA ILE A 65 -20.07 -6.71 3.97
C ILE A 65 -19.00 -5.64 3.84
N VAL A 66 -18.89 -5.04 2.65
CA VAL A 66 -17.82 -4.07 2.35
C VAL A 66 -18.02 -2.85 3.22
N LYS A 67 -17.00 -2.50 4.02
CA LYS A 67 -17.02 -1.25 4.79
C LYS A 67 -16.51 -0.10 3.92
N LYS A 68 -17.11 1.09 4.09
CA LYS A 68 -16.68 2.30 3.35
C LYS A 68 -15.21 2.64 3.59
N LEU A 69 -14.69 2.31 4.77
CA LEU A 69 -13.31 2.61 5.12
C LEU A 69 -12.32 1.68 4.41
N ASP A 70 -12.71 0.44 4.14
CA ASP A 70 -11.92 -0.54 3.38
C ASP A 70 -11.76 -0.07 1.92
N ILE A 71 -12.88 0.32 1.29
CA ILE A 71 -12.86 0.94 -0.05
C ILE A 71 -11.94 2.18 -0.05
N PHE A 72 -12.10 3.06 0.93
CA PHE A 72 -11.29 4.27 1.03
C PHE A 72 -9.80 3.95 1.17
N ALA A 73 -9.45 2.98 2.02
CA ALA A 73 -8.06 2.59 2.24
C ALA A 73 -7.46 1.99 0.97
N ASN A 74 -8.19 1.10 0.29
CA ASN A 74 -7.77 0.51 -0.97
C ASN A 74 -7.56 1.59 -2.06
N GLU A 75 -8.54 2.48 -2.27
CA GLU A 75 -8.40 3.59 -3.22
C GLU A 75 -7.22 4.51 -2.89
N THR A 76 -6.97 4.76 -1.60
CA THR A 76 -5.86 5.59 -1.15
C THR A 76 -4.52 4.93 -1.47
N MET A 77 -4.40 3.63 -1.27
CA MET A 77 -3.20 2.87 -1.64
C MET A 77 -2.98 2.91 -3.16
N VAL A 78 -3.99 2.60 -3.97
CA VAL A 78 -3.89 2.63 -5.44
C VAL A 78 -3.46 4.01 -5.93
N ARG A 79 -4.17 5.07 -5.52
CA ARG A 79 -3.90 6.45 -5.97
C ARG A 79 -2.56 6.99 -5.51
N ALA A 80 -1.99 6.47 -4.42
CA ALA A 80 -0.68 6.89 -3.94
C ALA A 80 0.48 6.19 -4.67
N LEU A 81 0.24 5.00 -5.24
CA LEU A 81 1.30 4.10 -5.70
C LEU A 81 1.36 3.93 -7.23
N ASP A 82 0.27 4.18 -7.95
CA ASP A 82 0.13 3.79 -9.35
C ASP A 82 0.89 4.66 -10.38
N HIS A 83 1.37 5.86 -10.01
CA HIS A 83 1.83 6.86 -11.00
C HIS A 83 3.32 7.24 -10.89
N ASN A 84 4.04 6.80 -9.85
CA ASN A 84 5.42 7.25 -9.58
C ASN A 84 6.51 6.41 -10.27
N GLY A 85 6.15 5.34 -10.99
CA GLY A 85 7.13 4.53 -11.74
C GLY A 85 7.95 3.58 -10.89
N HIS A 86 7.48 3.22 -9.71
CA HIS A 86 8.19 2.31 -8.80
C HIS A 86 7.69 0.87 -8.91
N LEU A 87 6.41 0.68 -9.23
CA LEU A 87 5.74 -0.61 -9.28
C LEU A 87 5.51 -1.08 -10.72
N CYS A 88 5.47 -2.39 -10.95
CA CYS A 88 4.97 -2.98 -12.20
C CYS A 88 3.55 -3.54 -12.07
N VAL A 89 3.16 -3.92 -10.85
CA VAL A 89 1.83 -4.45 -10.52
C VAL A 89 1.59 -4.37 -9.01
N MET A 90 0.33 -4.29 -8.63
CA MET A 90 -0.15 -4.32 -7.25
C MET A 90 -1.11 -5.50 -7.04
N ALA A 91 -1.27 -5.94 -5.80
CA ALA A 91 -2.36 -6.81 -5.38
C ALA A 91 -2.90 -6.35 -4.02
N SER A 92 -4.21 -6.38 -3.86
CA SER A 92 -4.90 -5.93 -2.65
C SER A 92 -5.79 -7.04 -2.13
N GLU A 93 -5.93 -7.13 -0.81
CA GLU A 93 -6.94 -7.97 -0.16
C GLU A 93 -8.37 -7.60 -0.58
N GLU A 94 -8.59 -6.35 -0.99
CA GLU A 94 -9.88 -5.80 -1.44
C GLU A 94 -10.12 -5.92 -2.97
N SER A 95 -9.34 -6.73 -3.68
CA SER A 95 -9.47 -6.89 -5.15
C SER A 95 -9.34 -8.36 -5.57
N GLU A 96 -10.24 -8.83 -6.45
CA GLU A 96 -10.20 -10.20 -6.99
C GLU A 96 -8.96 -10.44 -7.86
N ASP A 97 -8.64 -9.45 -8.69
CA ASP A 97 -7.58 -9.52 -9.68
C ASP A 97 -6.37 -8.66 -9.25
N ILE A 98 -5.24 -8.89 -9.92
CA ILE A 98 -4.11 -7.98 -9.82
C ILE A 98 -4.50 -6.58 -10.31
N ILE A 99 -3.89 -5.56 -9.72
CA ILE A 99 -4.11 -4.16 -10.08
C ILE A 99 -2.93 -3.73 -10.97
N PRO A 100 -3.12 -3.65 -12.31
CA PRO A 100 -2.05 -3.21 -13.21
C PRO A 100 -1.79 -1.72 -13.06
N ILE A 101 -0.56 -1.31 -13.35
CA ILE A 101 -0.22 0.11 -13.49
C ILE A 101 -0.86 0.65 -14.78
N PRO A 102 -1.59 1.78 -14.73
CA PRO A 102 -2.19 2.38 -15.92
C PRO A 102 -1.15 2.67 -17.01
N GLU A 103 -1.50 2.41 -18.28
CA GLU A 103 -0.56 2.50 -19.42
C GLU A 103 0.11 3.87 -19.59
N GLN A 104 -0.52 4.95 -19.13
CA GLN A 104 0.05 6.29 -19.19
C GLN A 104 1.19 6.54 -18.18
N TYR A 105 1.37 5.67 -17.19
CA TYR A 105 2.38 5.80 -16.15
C TYR A 105 3.55 4.83 -16.39
N PRO A 106 4.78 5.23 -16.01
CA PRO A 106 5.95 4.37 -16.18
C PRO A 106 5.84 3.12 -15.30
N LEU A 107 6.40 2.01 -15.79
CA LEU A 107 6.53 0.78 -15.02
C LEU A 107 7.84 0.78 -14.22
N GLY A 108 7.77 0.26 -13.00
CA GLY A 108 8.92 0.07 -12.15
C GLY A 108 9.35 -1.40 -12.00
N LYS A 109 10.24 -1.63 -11.04
CA LYS A 109 10.85 -2.94 -10.79
C LYS A 109 10.25 -3.68 -9.59
N TYR A 110 9.36 -3.03 -8.84
CA TYR A 110 8.78 -3.59 -7.63
C TYR A 110 7.35 -4.07 -7.85
N VAL A 111 6.95 -5.01 -7.00
CA VAL A 111 5.58 -5.49 -6.85
C VAL A 111 5.15 -5.11 -5.43
N CYS A 112 3.92 -4.60 -5.26
CA CYS A 112 3.39 -4.26 -3.94
C CYS A 112 2.10 -5.05 -3.68
N LEU A 113 2.13 -5.93 -2.69
CA LEU A 113 0.95 -6.61 -2.17
C LEU A 113 0.56 -5.94 -0.85
N TYR A 114 -0.72 -5.72 -0.59
CA TYR A 114 -1.15 -5.09 0.65
C TYR A 114 -2.52 -5.55 1.12
N ASP A 115 -2.69 -5.50 2.44
CA ASP A 115 -3.98 -5.39 3.10
C ASP A 115 -4.14 -3.92 3.50
N PRO A 116 -5.04 -3.18 2.82
CA PRO A 116 -5.16 -1.74 3.04
C PRO A 116 -5.68 -1.40 4.44
N LEU A 117 -6.48 -2.28 5.06
CA LEU A 117 -7.07 -2.04 6.38
C LEU A 117 -7.35 -3.35 7.17
N ASP A 118 -6.29 -3.92 7.74
CA ASP A 118 -6.39 -5.10 8.60
C ASP A 118 -7.21 -4.81 9.86
N GLY A 119 -8.11 -5.75 10.16
CA GLY A 119 -8.99 -5.67 11.32
C GLY A 119 -10.15 -4.68 11.15
N SER A 120 -10.62 -4.41 9.94
CA SER A 120 -11.74 -3.48 9.70
C SER A 120 -13.01 -3.80 10.51
N SER A 121 -13.25 -5.08 10.83
CA SER A 121 -14.30 -5.53 11.76
C SER A 121 -14.26 -4.83 13.14
N ASN A 122 -13.08 -4.41 13.58
CA ASN A 122 -12.83 -3.79 14.89
C ASN A 122 -13.03 -2.26 14.94
N ILE A 123 -13.27 -1.61 13.79
CA ILE A 123 -13.37 -0.15 13.70
C ILE A 123 -14.47 0.40 14.62
N ASP A 124 -15.66 -0.19 14.61
CA ASP A 124 -16.82 0.29 15.38
C ASP A 124 -16.62 0.13 16.90
N ALA A 125 -15.74 -0.80 17.30
CA ALA A 125 -15.34 -1.01 18.69
C ALA A 125 -14.19 -0.09 19.13
N ASN A 126 -13.68 0.77 18.23
CA ASN A 126 -12.52 1.63 18.45
C ASN A 126 -11.29 0.84 18.95
N VAL A 127 -11.12 -0.37 18.41
CA VAL A 127 -9.97 -1.25 18.66
C VAL A 127 -8.93 -1.01 17.55
N SER A 128 -7.67 -1.38 17.81
CA SER A 128 -6.57 -1.20 16.86
C SER A 128 -6.83 -1.86 15.51
N VAL A 129 -6.51 -1.13 14.45
CA VAL A 129 -6.49 -1.57 13.05
C VAL A 129 -5.16 -1.15 12.41
N GLY A 130 -4.83 -1.72 11.25
CA GLY A 130 -3.54 -1.47 10.60
C GLY A 130 -3.56 -1.57 9.09
N THR A 131 -2.41 -1.38 8.46
CA THR A 131 -2.19 -1.63 7.03
C THR A 131 -0.98 -2.53 6.92
N ILE A 132 -1.10 -3.62 6.16
CA ILE A 132 -0.01 -4.58 5.93
C ILE A 132 0.44 -4.44 4.48
N PHE A 133 1.75 -4.48 4.24
CA PHE A 133 2.28 -4.47 2.88
C PHE A 133 3.46 -5.41 2.73
N SER A 134 3.70 -5.86 1.51
CA SER A 134 4.81 -6.72 1.11
C SER A 134 5.35 -6.24 -0.23
N ILE A 135 6.67 -6.08 -0.33
CA ILE A 135 7.34 -5.57 -1.52
C ILE A 135 8.26 -6.66 -2.07
N TYR A 136 8.10 -6.99 -3.34
CA TYR A 136 8.99 -7.90 -4.07
C TYR A 136 9.66 -7.19 -5.23
N ASN A 137 10.77 -7.74 -5.72
CA ASN A 137 11.22 -7.43 -7.07
C ASN A 137 10.37 -8.23 -8.06
N ARG A 138 10.09 -7.64 -9.22
CA ARG A 138 9.45 -8.36 -10.33
C ARG A 138 10.32 -9.51 -10.84
N ILE A 139 9.69 -10.56 -11.36
CA ILE A 139 10.33 -11.69 -12.04
C ILE A 139 10.07 -11.67 -13.55
N SER A 140 9.03 -10.97 -14.02
CA SER A 140 8.75 -10.73 -15.43
C SER A 140 9.76 -9.75 -16.04
N ASP A 141 9.90 -9.80 -17.37
CA ASP A 141 10.85 -8.98 -18.12
C ASP A 141 10.67 -7.48 -17.86
N ALA A 142 11.80 -6.77 -17.76
CA ALA A 142 11.79 -5.31 -17.69
C ALA A 142 10.95 -4.70 -18.84
N ASP A 143 10.23 -3.63 -18.56
CA ASP A 143 9.37 -2.89 -19.51
C ASP A 143 8.10 -3.63 -19.99
N THR A 144 7.78 -4.82 -19.45
CA THR A 144 6.48 -5.45 -19.65
C THR A 144 5.52 -5.14 -18.49
N PRO A 145 4.18 -5.11 -18.69
CA PRO A 145 3.24 -5.04 -17.58
C PRO A 145 3.49 -6.15 -16.56
N GLY A 146 3.36 -5.86 -15.26
CA GLY A 146 3.48 -6.90 -14.24
C GLY A 146 2.35 -7.92 -14.35
N THR A 147 2.62 -9.15 -13.94
CA THR A 147 1.76 -10.31 -14.14
C THR A 147 1.39 -10.95 -12.80
N LEU A 148 0.39 -11.85 -12.81
CA LEU A 148 0.02 -12.60 -11.61
C LEU A 148 1.21 -13.41 -11.04
N ALA A 149 2.12 -13.89 -11.90
CA ALA A 149 3.30 -14.62 -11.47
C ALA A 149 4.24 -13.76 -10.60
N ASP A 150 4.27 -12.44 -10.84
CA ASP A 150 5.04 -11.49 -10.03
C ASP A 150 4.48 -11.37 -8.60
N CYS A 151 3.19 -11.61 -8.39
CA CYS A 151 2.55 -11.59 -7.08
C CYS A 151 2.64 -12.93 -6.33
N LEU A 152 2.84 -14.05 -7.03
CA LEU A 152 2.83 -15.41 -6.46
C LEU A 152 4.24 -15.90 -6.07
N GLN A 153 5.07 -15.01 -5.56
CA GLN A 153 6.42 -15.31 -5.10
C GLN A 153 6.41 -15.85 -3.66
N LYS A 154 7.46 -16.60 -3.28
CA LYS A 154 7.64 -17.05 -1.88
C LYS A 154 8.09 -15.87 -1.02
N GLY A 155 7.55 -15.74 0.18
CA GLY A 155 7.92 -14.67 1.15
C GLY A 155 9.30 -14.77 1.80
N ILE A 156 10.22 -15.57 1.26
CA ILE A 156 11.59 -15.74 1.74
C ILE A 156 12.64 -15.16 0.76
N ASN A 157 12.19 -14.34 -0.19
CA ASN A 157 13.01 -13.78 -1.26
C ASN A 157 13.91 -12.63 -0.79
#